data_AF-A0A7S2LLP8-F1
#
_entry.id   AF-A0A7S2LLP8-F1
#
_cell.length_a   1.000
_cell.length_b   1.000
_cell.length_c   1.000
_cell.angle_alpha   90.00
_cell.angle_beta   90.00
_cell.angle_gamma   90.00
#
_symmetry.space_group_name_H-M   'P 1'
#
loop_
_entity.id
_entity.type
_entity.pdbx_description
1 polymer ?
#
loop_
_entity_poly.entity_id
_entity_poly.type
_entity_poly.pdbx_seq_one_letter_code
_entity_poly.pdbx_strand_id
1 'polypeptide(L)'
;SEAVWLAAVKLEWETGEYDRARVLLQRARERAPTGRVYMKSALLERELKEFDTALEFIEEGIGKFPKYEKLYMMGGQICGDDLKQEQRARDFFQRGLKICSSCEVLWILASTLEERYTSVVKARSIFDLSRLKNPKNPELWVQAIRLERRSKNEKLAVTLMAKAIQECPNSGLLRAEAIISAPRTEQKSKCAEAIKRCPDDPVVITAVATLFATERKYEKARKWLERSVALNPDIGDSWARFYAFELAYGTVEQQDGVKNRCIQADPKHGSVWCSISKDMDNRKKSVEEILKLVAQRIGAKF
;
A
#
# COMPACT_ATOMS: atom_id res chain seq x y z
N SER A 1 -21.55 13.31 -16.30
CA SER A 1 -20.26 12.60 -16.26
C SER A 1 -19.95 12.15 -14.84
N GLU A 2 -19.57 10.88 -14.63
CA GLU A 2 -19.25 10.29 -13.31
C GLU A 2 -18.22 11.11 -12.54
N ALA A 3 -17.15 11.56 -13.20
CA ALA A 3 -16.07 12.33 -12.59
C ALA A 3 -16.54 13.65 -11.96
N VAL A 4 -17.56 14.29 -12.54
CA VAL A 4 -18.11 15.56 -12.04
C VAL A 4 -18.86 15.35 -10.73
N TRP A 5 -19.67 14.28 -10.65
CA TRP A 5 -20.35 13.91 -9.41
C TRP A 5 -19.35 13.55 -8.31
N LEU A 6 -18.33 12.77 -8.65
CA LEU A 6 -17.30 12.39 -7.68
C LEU A 6 -16.45 13.56 -7.20
N ALA A 7 -16.20 14.56 -8.06
CA ALA A 7 -15.52 15.79 -7.70
C ALA A 7 -16.38 16.68 -6.78
N ALA A 8 -17.67 16.82 -7.10
CA ALA A 8 -18.62 17.55 -6.26
C ALA A 8 -18.75 16.91 -4.87
N VAL A 9 -18.89 15.58 -4.82
CA VAL A 9 -18.91 14.84 -3.54
C VAL A 9 -17.60 15.02 -2.78
N LYS A 10 -16.45 15.02 -3.45
CA LYS A 10 -15.16 15.25 -2.80
C LYS A 10 -15.11 16.64 -2.13
N LEU A 11 -15.61 17.67 -2.82
CA LEU A 11 -15.63 19.03 -2.30
C LEU A 11 -16.53 19.13 -1.05
N GLU A 12 -17.77 18.63 -1.13
CA GLU A 12 -18.69 18.65 0.02
C GLU A 12 -18.22 17.78 1.20
N TRP A 13 -17.43 16.74 0.90
CA TRP A 13 -16.84 15.90 1.92
C TRP A 13 -15.67 16.60 2.64
N GLU A 14 -14.88 17.39 1.92
CA GLU A 14 -13.80 18.19 2.49
C GLU A 14 -14.34 19.38 3.30
N THR A 15 -15.48 19.95 2.92
CA THR A 15 -16.17 21.01 3.68
C THR A 15 -16.92 20.50 4.92
N GLY A 16 -17.10 19.18 5.05
CA GLY A 16 -17.77 18.55 6.18
C GLY A 16 -19.30 18.55 6.09
N GLU A 17 -19.88 18.89 4.94
CA GLU A 17 -21.32 18.87 4.71
C GLU A 17 -21.80 17.48 4.26
N TYR A 18 -21.80 16.53 5.21
CA TYR A 18 -22.08 15.11 4.92
C TYR A 18 -23.50 14.87 4.37
N ASP A 19 -24.50 15.65 4.79
CA ASP A 19 -25.88 15.48 4.31
C ASP A 19 -26.02 15.85 2.83
N ARG A 20 -25.35 16.94 2.40
CA ARG A 20 -25.31 17.30 0.99
C ARG A 20 -24.53 16.25 0.19
N ALA A 21 -23.42 15.74 0.74
CA ALA A 21 -22.67 14.65 0.12
C ALA A 21 -23.51 13.38 -0.06
N ARG A 22 -24.35 13.00 0.92
CA ARG A 22 -25.30 11.88 0.82
C ARG A 22 -26.30 12.06 -0.31
N VAL A 23 -26.94 13.23 -0.40
CA VAL A 23 -27.90 13.54 -1.47
C VAL A 23 -27.23 13.51 -2.84
N LEU A 24 -26.03 14.07 -2.97
CA LEU A 24 -25.26 14.03 -4.21
C LEU A 24 -24.88 12.60 -4.60
N LEU A 25 -24.49 11.77 -3.65
CA LEU A 25 -24.17 10.36 -3.88
C LEU A 25 -25.42 9.54 -4.25
N GLN A 26 -26.57 9.82 -3.65
CA GLN A 26 -27.83 9.20 -4.05
C GLN A 26 -28.18 9.53 -5.50
N ARG A 27 -28.12 10.81 -5.88
CA ARG A 27 -28.33 11.24 -7.27
C ARG A 27 -27.30 10.63 -8.22
N ALA A 28 -26.06 10.47 -7.77
CA ALA A 28 -25.02 9.81 -8.56
C ALA A 28 -25.33 8.32 -8.79
N ARG A 29 -25.86 7.61 -7.78
CA ARG A 29 -26.28 6.20 -7.91
C ARG A 29 -27.46 6.03 -8.88
N GLU A 30 -28.38 6.98 -8.93
CA GLU A 30 -29.52 6.94 -9.85
C GLU A 30 -29.12 7.28 -11.30
N ARG A 31 -28.31 8.32 -11.49
CA ARG A 31 -27.96 8.84 -12.83
C ARG A 31 -26.78 8.13 -13.47
N ALA A 32 -25.83 7.64 -12.68
CA ALA A 32 -24.61 7.00 -13.15
C ALA A 32 -24.11 5.95 -12.14
N PRO A 33 -24.82 4.81 -11.98
CA PRO A 33 -24.38 3.76 -11.09
C PRO A 33 -23.07 3.17 -11.61
N THR A 34 -21.99 3.38 -10.86
CA THR A 34 -20.70 2.70 -11.09
C THR A 34 -20.20 2.09 -9.79
N GLY A 35 -19.41 1.02 -9.87
CA GLY A 35 -18.78 0.43 -8.69
C GLY A 35 -17.96 1.45 -7.87
N ARG A 36 -17.44 2.50 -8.52
CA ARG A 36 -16.72 3.60 -7.86
C ARG A 36 -17.64 4.53 -7.08
N VAL A 37 -18.86 4.80 -7.57
CA VAL A 37 -19.86 5.59 -6.83
C VAL A 37 -20.31 4.82 -5.58
N TYR A 38 -20.67 3.54 -5.71
CA TYR A 38 -20.99 2.68 -4.57
C TYR A 38 -19.84 2.59 -3.56
N MET A 39 -18.60 2.49 -4.06
CA MET A 39 -17.42 2.50 -3.21
C MET A 39 -17.29 3.81 -2.41
N LYS A 40 -17.58 4.96 -3.03
CA LYS A 40 -17.52 6.27 -2.35
C LYS A 40 -18.67 6.45 -1.37
N SER A 41 -19.87 5.95 -1.67
CA SER A 41 -21.01 5.92 -0.75
C SER A 41 -20.72 5.13 0.51
N ALA A 42 -20.24 3.89 0.38
CA ALA A 42 -19.89 3.07 1.53
C ALA A 42 -18.76 3.68 2.37
N LEU A 43 -17.83 4.39 1.72
CA LEU A 43 -16.74 5.04 2.44
C LEU A 43 -17.24 6.25 3.25
N LEU A 44 -18.16 7.06 2.71
CA LEU A 44 -18.77 8.16 3.46
C LEU A 44 -19.42 7.64 4.76
N GLU A 45 -20.22 6.58 4.66
CA GLU A 45 -20.89 5.99 5.82
C GLU A 45 -19.90 5.35 6.81
N ARG A 46 -18.81 4.73 6.30
CA ARG A 46 -17.71 4.24 7.14
C ARG A 46 -17.05 5.35 7.95
N GLU A 47 -16.88 6.55 7.39
CA GLU A 47 -16.34 7.70 8.12
C GLU A 47 -17.29 8.21 9.20
N LEU A 48 -18.60 8.14 8.93
CA LEU A 48 -19.66 8.46 9.89
C LEU A 48 -19.88 7.35 10.93
N LYS A 49 -19.15 6.23 10.84
CA LYS A 49 -19.28 5.02 11.68
C LYS A 49 -20.62 4.31 11.56
N GLU A 50 -21.37 4.60 10.49
CA GLU A 50 -22.60 3.88 10.13
C GLU A 50 -22.21 2.64 9.31
N PHE A 51 -21.74 1.61 10.00
CA PHE A 51 -21.17 0.43 9.34
C PHE A 51 -22.21 -0.44 8.66
N ASP A 52 -23.43 -0.52 9.20
CA ASP A 52 -24.50 -1.36 8.65
C ASP A 52 -24.97 -0.83 7.28
N THR A 53 -25.22 0.47 7.17
CA THR A 53 -25.57 1.12 5.90
C THR A 53 -24.42 1.07 4.88
N ALA A 54 -23.17 1.17 5.36
CA ALA A 54 -21.99 0.98 4.51
C ALA A 54 -21.94 -0.44 3.90
N LEU A 55 -22.25 -1.47 4.69
CA LEU A 55 -22.30 -2.86 4.24
C LEU A 55 -23.47 -3.11 3.28
N GLU A 56 -24.64 -2.50 3.51
CA GLU A 56 -25.76 -2.55 2.57
C GLU A 56 -25.37 -1.99 1.20
N PHE A 57 -24.74 -0.81 1.15
CA PHE A 57 -24.25 -0.25 -0.11
C PHE A 57 -23.17 -1.10 -0.78
N ILE A 58 -22.36 -1.80 0.00
CA ILE A 58 -21.37 -2.74 -0.54
C ILE A 58 -22.06 -3.96 -1.16
N GLU A 59 -23.04 -4.56 -0.49
CA GLU A 59 -23.78 -5.71 -1.02
C GLU A 59 -24.61 -5.34 -2.26
N GLU A 60 -25.29 -4.18 -2.25
CA GLU A 60 -25.96 -3.66 -3.46
C GLU A 60 -24.96 -3.45 -4.61
N GLY A 61 -23.79 -2.89 -4.28
CA GLY A 61 -22.70 -2.67 -5.22
C GLY A 61 -22.17 -3.99 -5.80
N ILE A 62 -22.01 -5.02 -4.97
CA ILE A 62 -21.55 -6.36 -5.37
C ILE A 62 -22.60 -7.03 -6.26
N GLY A 63 -23.89 -6.89 -5.95
CA GLY A 63 -24.98 -7.42 -6.76
C GLY A 63 -24.99 -6.83 -8.19
N LYS A 64 -24.74 -5.52 -8.32
CA LYS A 64 -24.69 -4.84 -9.62
C LYS A 64 -23.35 -4.97 -10.34
N PHE A 65 -22.25 -4.95 -9.60
CA PHE A 65 -20.87 -4.93 -10.11
C PHE A 65 -19.99 -6.01 -9.46
N PRO A 66 -20.28 -7.30 -9.70
CA PRO A 66 -19.60 -8.40 -9.02
C PRO A 66 -18.12 -8.50 -9.34
N LYS A 67 -17.65 -7.95 -10.48
CA LYS A 67 -16.23 -7.93 -10.88
C LYS A 67 -15.41 -6.81 -10.22
N TYR A 68 -16.04 -5.90 -9.48
CA TYR A 68 -15.35 -4.75 -8.93
C TYR A 68 -14.73 -5.09 -7.56
N GLU A 69 -13.45 -5.45 -7.60
CA GLU A 69 -12.65 -5.99 -6.49
C GLU A 69 -12.65 -5.12 -5.22
N LYS A 70 -12.65 -3.79 -5.38
CA LYS A 70 -12.54 -2.85 -4.26
C LYS A 70 -13.73 -2.91 -3.30
N LEU A 71 -14.92 -3.32 -3.76
CA LEU A 71 -16.07 -3.47 -2.88
C LEU A 71 -15.86 -4.60 -1.87
N TYR A 72 -15.33 -5.74 -2.32
CA TYR A 72 -14.97 -6.85 -1.42
C TYR A 72 -13.86 -6.46 -0.45
N MET A 73 -12.86 -5.69 -0.91
CA MET A 73 -11.80 -5.18 -0.04
C MET A 73 -12.36 -4.32 1.08
N MET A 74 -13.25 -3.39 0.76
CA MET A 74 -13.84 -2.50 1.77
C MET A 74 -14.77 -3.26 2.71
N GLY A 75 -15.59 -4.20 2.21
CA GLY A 75 -16.45 -5.03 3.06
C GLY A 75 -15.63 -5.85 4.04
N GLY A 76 -14.56 -6.49 3.56
CA GLY A 76 -13.62 -7.23 4.41
C GLY A 76 -12.90 -6.35 5.44
N GLN A 77 -12.51 -5.12 5.07
CA GLN A 77 -11.90 -4.15 6.00
C GLN A 77 -12.87 -3.64 7.05
N ILE A 78 -14.11 -3.29 6.68
CA ILE A 78 -15.13 -2.84 7.63
C ILE A 78 -15.48 -3.96 8.61
N CYS A 79 -15.73 -5.17 8.10
CA CYS A 79 -16.02 -6.31 8.96
C CYS A 79 -14.83 -6.69 9.85
N GLY A 80 -13.61 -6.66 9.32
CA GLY A 80 -12.40 -7.07 10.05
C GLY A 80 -11.89 -6.02 11.02
N ASP A 81 -11.57 -4.82 10.54
CA ASP A 81 -10.92 -3.78 11.33
C ASP A 81 -11.90 -3.05 12.26
N ASP A 82 -13.08 -2.68 11.75
CA ASP A 82 -14.03 -1.82 12.47
C ASP A 82 -14.99 -2.64 13.34
N LEU A 83 -15.66 -3.64 12.76
CA LEU A 83 -16.66 -4.47 13.45
C LEU A 83 -16.07 -5.69 14.18
N LYS A 84 -14.80 -6.04 13.91
CA LYS A 84 -14.11 -7.24 14.45
C LYS A 84 -14.87 -8.56 14.22
N GLN A 85 -15.68 -8.62 13.17
CA GLN A 85 -16.42 -9.80 12.75
C GLN A 85 -15.61 -10.62 11.74
N GLU A 86 -14.76 -11.48 12.28
CA GLU A 86 -13.83 -12.33 11.53
C GLU A 86 -14.53 -13.20 10.46
N GLN A 87 -15.63 -13.86 10.82
CA GLN A 87 -16.34 -14.77 9.90
C GLN A 87 -16.94 -14.03 8.70
N ARG A 88 -17.54 -12.86 8.92
CA ARG A 88 -18.09 -12.05 7.82
C ARG A 88 -16.98 -11.49 6.92
N ALA A 89 -15.88 -11.02 7.53
CA ALA A 89 -14.72 -10.56 6.76
C ALA A 89 -14.15 -11.65 5.86
N ARG A 90 -14.05 -12.89 6.36
CA ARG A 90 -13.65 -14.05 5.56
C ARG A 90 -14.57 -14.31 4.40
N ASP A 91 -15.88 -14.26 4.60
CA ASP A 91 -16.84 -14.54 3.53
C ASP A 91 -16.73 -13.51 2.40
N PHE A 92 -16.60 -12.22 2.73
CA PHE A 92 -16.33 -11.18 1.74
C PHE A 92 -15.05 -11.44 0.94
N PHE A 93 -13.95 -11.79 1.60
CA PHE A 93 -12.70 -12.11 0.91
C PHE A 93 -12.83 -13.38 0.06
N GLN A 94 -13.44 -14.45 0.57
CA GLN A 94 -13.63 -15.69 -0.19
C GLN A 94 -14.52 -15.49 -1.42
N ARG A 95 -15.61 -14.74 -1.30
CA ARG A 95 -16.47 -14.34 -2.44
C ARG A 95 -15.66 -13.54 -3.46
N GLY A 96 -14.92 -12.55 -3.01
CA GLY A 96 -14.08 -11.74 -3.89
C GLY A 96 -12.99 -12.55 -4.59
N LEU A 97 -12.33 -13.48 -3.88
CA LEU A 97 -11.26 -14.32 -4.43
C LEU A 97 -11.77 -15.35 -5.46
N LYS A 98 -13.02 -15.82 -5.30
CA LYS A 98 -13.67 -16.71 -6.29
C LYS A 98 -13.98 -15.98 -7.60
N ILE A 99 -14.42 -14.72 -7.51
CA ILE A 99 -14.87 -13.95 -8.68
C ILE A 99 -13.69 -13.22 -9.34
N CYS A 100 -12.80 -12.64 -8.53
CA CYS A 100 -11.67 -11.83 -8.96
C CYS A 100 -10.35 -12.41 -8.45
N SER A 101 -9.99 -13.59 -8.97
CA SER A 101 -8.73 -14.25 -8.61
C SER A 101 -7.49 -13.48 -9.08
N SER A 102 -7.62 -12.57 -10.05
CA SER A 102 -6.54 -11.73 -10.60
C SER A 102 -6.03 -10.66 -9.64
N CYS A 103 -6.81 -10.29 -8.62
CA CYS A 103 -6.47 -9.16 -7.76
C CYS A 103 -5.43 -9.52 -6.70
N GLU A 104 -4.21 -9.00 -6.83
CA GLU A 104 -3.14 -9.19 -5.84
C GLU A 104 -3.49 -8.65 -4.45
N VAL A 105 -4.11 -7.47 -4.40
CA VAL A 105 -4.39 -6.76 -3.13
C VAL A 105 -5.41 -7.54 -2.30
N LEU A 106 -6.37 -8.21 -2.95
CA LEU A 106 -7.37 -9.00 -2.26
C LEU A 106 -6.75 -10.23 -1.57
N TRP A 107 -5.81 -10.90 -2.23
CA TRP A 107 -5.03 -11.99 -1.62
C TRP A 107 -4.20 -11.51 -0.43
N ILE A 108 -3.58 -10.33 -0.55
CA ILE A 108 -2.80 -9.74 0.52
C ILE A 108 -3.70 -9.43 1.72
N LEU A 109 -4.84 -8.76 1.51
CA LEU A 109 -5.78 -8.43 2.58
C LEU A 109 -6.34 -9.70 3.26
N ALA A 110 -6.74 -10.70 2.47
CA ALA A 110 -7.19 -11.99 3.01
C ALA A 110 -6.11 -12.68 3.86
N SER A 111 -4.86 -12.68 3.40
CA SER A 111 -3.75 -13.26 4.16
C SER A 111 -3.45 -12.49 5.45
N THR A 112 -3.55 -11.15 5.43
CA THR A 112 -3.33 -10.32 6.63
C THR A 112 -4.46 -10.50 7.65
N LEU A 113 -5.69 -10.75 7.19
CA LEU A 113 -6.80 -11.11 8.08
C LEU A 113 -6.49 -12.44 8.78
N GLU A 114 -6.14 -13.49 8.04
CA GLU A 114 -5.83 -14.79 8.65
C GLU A 114 -4.60 -14.76 9.56
N GLU A 115 -3.59 -13.95 9.23
CA GLU A 115 -2.43 -13.72 10.10
C GLU A 115 -2.85 -13.14 11.45
N ARG A 116 -3.82 -12.21 11.47
CA ARG A 116 -4.28 -11.56 12.71
C ARG A 116 -5.13 -12.47 13.60
N TYR A 117 -5.98 -13.33 13.02
CA TYR A 117 -7.00 -14.04 13.79
C TYR A 117 -6.76 -15.54 13.98
N THR A 118 -6.20 -16.26 13.00
CA THR A 118 -6.04 -17.73 13.12
C THR A 118 -4.62 -18.16 13.35
N SER A 119 -3.80 -18.06 12.30
CA SER A 119 -2.45 -18.61 12.28
C SER A 119 -1.75 -18.26 10.97
N VAL A 120 -0.44 -18.05 11.09
CA VAL A 120 0.49 -17.92 9.96
C VAL A 120 0.35 -19.06 8.95
N VAL A 121 0.01 -20.29 9.39
CA VAL A 121 -0.10 -21.46 8.50
C VAL A 121 -1.22 -21.29 7.46
N LYS A 122 -2.37 -20.71 7.85
CA LYS A 122 -3.45 -20.42 6.90
C LYS A 122 -3.10 -19.24 5.98
N ALA A 123 -2.41 -18.23 6.52
CA ALA A 123 -1.91 -17.13 5.68
C ALA A 123 -0.92 -17.64 4.61
N ARG A 124 -0.05 -18.60 4.95
CA ARG A 124 0.84 -19.28 3.99
C ARG A 124 0.07 -20.00 2.89
N SER A 125 -0.92 -20.82 3.26
CA SER A 125 -1.70 -21.55 2.25
C SER A 125 -2.45 -20.61 1.30
N ILE A 126 -2.95 -19.47 1.79
CA ILE A 126 -3.54 -18.42 0.96
C ILE A 126 -2.50 -17.83 -0.01
N PHE A 127 -1.28 -17.55 0.46
CA PHE A 127 -0.21 -17.08 -0.43
C PHE A 127 0.24 -18.15 -1.44
N ASP A 128 0.21 -19.42 -1.07
CA ASP A 128 0.56 -20.52 -1.98
C ASP A 128 -0.49 -20.64 -3.09
N LEU A 129 -1.77 -20.54 -2.72
CA LEU A 129 -2.89 -20.49 -3.66
C LEU A 129 -2.85 -19.25 -4.55
N SER A 130 -2.51 -18.08 -4.01
CA SER A 130 -2.44 -16.84 -4.77
C SER A 130 -1.35 -16.90 -5.84
N ARG A 131 -0.21 -17.54 -5.57
CA ARG A 131 0.87 -17.75 -6.53
C ARG A 131 0.51 -18.74 -7.64
N LEU A 132 -0.30 -19.76 -7.34
CA LEU A 132 -0.82 -20.67 -8.35
C LEU A 132 -1.81 -19.97 -9.30
N LYS A 133 -2.64 -19.06 -8.77
CA LYS A 133 -3.63 -18.32 -9.56
C LYS A 133 -3.03 -17.15 -10.34
N ASN A 134 -2.07 -16.45 -9.76
CA ASN A 134 -1.38 -15.30 -10.36
C ASN A 134 0.13 -15.57 -10.44
N PRO A 135 0.56 -16.41 -11.40
CA PRO A 135 1.98 -16.66 -11.58
C PRO A 135 2.71 -15.36 -11.94
N LYS A 136 3.97 -15.23 -11.48
CA LYS A 136 4.87 -14.10 -11.77
C LYS A 136 4.48 -12.73 -11.20
N ASN A 137 3.69 -12.68 -10.13
CA ASN A 137 3.41 -11.42 -9.45
C ASN A 137 4.42 -11.13 -8.32
N PRO A 138 5.25 -10.07 -8.42
CA PRO A 138 6.26 -9.77 -7.42
C PRO A 138 5.70 -9.27 -6.08
N GLU A 139 4.53 -8.60 -6.05
CA GLU A 139 3.96 -8.07 -4.81
C GLU A 139 3.52 -9.22 -3.89
N LEU A 140 2.89 -10.25 -4.45
CA LEU A 140 2.52 -11.47 -3.71
C LEU A 140 3.74 -12.17 -3.11
N TRP A 141 4.84 -12.24 -3.85
CA TRP A 141 6.10 -12.79 -3.37
C TRP A 141 6.69 -11.97 -2.21
N VAL A 142 6.73 -10.63 -2.33
CA VAL A 142 7.24 -9.77 -1.24
C VAL A 142 6.39 -9.92 0.02
N GLN A 143 5.07 -9.96 -0.11
CA GLN A 143 4.20 -10.10 1.07
C GLN A 143 4.34 -11.47 1.74
N ALA A 144 4.49 -12.55 0.97
CA ALA A 144 4.80 -13.88 1.52
C ALA A 144 6.15 -13.91 2.26
N ILE A 145 7.19 -13.28 1.71
CA ILE A 145 8.50 -13.17 2.36
C ILE A 145 8.39 -12.36 3.65
N ARG A 146 7.66 -11.24 3.63
CA ARG A 146 7.43 -10.41 4.82
C ARG A 146 6.66 -11.18 5.90
N LEU A 147 5.69 -12.02 5.52
CA LEU A 147 4.97 -12.90 6.45
C LEU A 147 5.93 -13.88 7.15
N GLU A 148 6.82 -14.55 6.41
CA GLU A 148 7.79 -15.48 7.01
C GLU A 148 8.76 -14.79 7.97
N ARG A 149 9.19 -13.57 7.64
CA ARG A 149 10.06 -12.78 8.53
C ARG A 149 9.35 -12.34 9.80
N ARG A 150 8.09 -11.89 9.71
CA ARG A 150 7.27 -11.62 10.91
C ARG A 150 7.11 -12.86 11.78
N SER A 151 7.09 -14.03 11.16
CA SER A 151 7.03 -15.34 11.81
C SER A 151 8.38 -15.88 12.28
N LYS A 152 9.46 -15.10 12.16
CA LYS A 152 10.86 -15.45 12.53
C LYS A 152 11.46 -16.65 11.78
N ASN A 153 10.89 -17.03 10.63
CA ASN A 153 11.37 -18.14 9.80
C ASN A 153 12.33 -17.66 8.70
N GLU A 154 13.51 -17.17 9.09
CA GLU A 154 14.46 -16.57 8.13
C GLU A 154 14.96 -17.54 7.06
N LYS A 155 15.15 -18.83 7.39
CA LYS A 155 15.57 -19.84 6.42
C LYS A 155 14.58 -19.96 5.27
N LEU A 156 13.28 -20.04 5.58
CA LEU A 156 12.23 -20.11 4.58
C LEU A 156 12.14 -18.80 3.79
N ALA A 157 12.23 -17.65 4.45
CA ALA A 157 12.22 -16.34 3.80
C ALA A 157 13.34 -16.21 2.73
N VAL A 158 14.56 -16.67 3.03
CA VAL A 158 15.67 -16.67 2.06
C VAL A 158 15.39 -17.61 0.88
N THR A 159 14.87 -18.82 1.14
CA THR A 159 14.53 -19.76 0.05
C THR A 159 13.40 -19.25 -0.84
N LEU A 160 12.39 -18.60 -0.26
CA LEU A 160 11.29 -17.98 -1.01
C LEU A 160 11.79 -16.79 -1.83
N MET A 161 12.69 -15.97 -1.28
CA MET A 161 13.31 -14.87 -2.01
C MET A 161 14.10 -15.36 -3.24
N ALA A 162 14.87 -16.43 -3.09
CA ALA A 162 15.60 -17.02 -4.22
C ALA A 162 14.66 -17.51 -5.34
N LYS A 163 13.56 -18.19 -4.98
CA LYS A 163 12.52 -18.62 -5.93
C LYS A 163 11.83 -17.42 -6.61
N ALA A 164 11.50 -16.39 -5.84
CA ALA A 164 10.85 -15.19 -6.36
C ALA A 164 11.73 -14.46 -7.39
N ILE A 165 13.05 -14.36 -7.16
CA ILE A 165 13.99 -13.75 -8.11
C ILE A 165 14.12 -14.59 -9.39
N GLN A 166 14.07 -15.92 -9.28
CA GLN A 166 14.09 -16.81 -10.45
C GLN A 166 12.84 -16.64 -11.33
N GLU A 167 11.66 -16.55 -10.72
CA GLU A 167 10.40 -16.36 -11.47
C GLU A 167 10.24 -14.93 -12.01
N CYS A 168 10.68 -13.93 -11.25
CA CYS A 168 10.51 -12.51 -11.54
C CYS A 168 11.86 -11.76 -11.55
N PRO A 169 12.75 -12.03 -12.52
CA PRO A 169 14.11 -11.48 -12.54
C PRO A 169 14.17 -10.00 -12.91
N ASN A 170 13.05 -9.34 -13.25
CA ASN A 170 13.03 -7.91 -13.60
C ASN A 170 12.28 -7.05 -12.57
N SER A 171 11.78 -7.63 -11.48
CA SER A 171 11.08 -6.86 -10.46
C SER A 171 12.07 -6.14 -9.54
N GLY A 172 12.04 -4.81 -9.54
CA GLY A 172 12.85 -4.03 -8.60
C GLY A 172 12.31 -4.05 -7.17
N LEU A 173 11.01 -4.25 -6.96
CA LEU A 173 10.41 -4.44 -5.63
C LEU A 173 11.03 -5.64 -4.89
N LEU A 174 11.13 -6.81 -5.56
CA LEU A 174 11.76 -8.00 -4.99
C LEU A 174 13.24 -7.80 -4.70
N ARG A 175 13.95 -7.11 -5.59
CA ARG A 175 15.38 -6.82 -5.39
C ARG A 175 15.63 -5.82 -4.27
N ALA A 176 14.79 -4.80 -4.14
CA ALA A 176 14.86 -3.86 -3.02
C ALA A 176 14.67 -4.58 -1.69
N GLU A 177 13.68 -5.47 -1.60
CA GLU A 177 13.46 -6.30 -0.42
C GLU A 177 14.63 -7.27 -0.18
N ALA A 178 15.24 -7.81 -1.24
CA ALA A 178 16.42 -8.67 -1.15
C ALA A 178 17.63 -7.93 -0.58
N ILE A 179 17.89 -6.69 -1.02
CA ILE A 179 18.96 -5.83 -0.51
C ILE A 179 18.78 -5.58 0.98
N ILE A 180 17.60 -5.12 1.40
CA ILE A 180 17.31 -4.79 2.80
C ILE A 180 17.50 -6.01 3.70
N SER A 181 17.14 -7.19 3.19
CA SER A 181 17.21 -8.44 3.96
C SER A 181 18.56 -9.13 4.00
N ALA A 182 19.45 -8.78 3.08
CA ALA A 182 20.72 -9.45 2.98
C ALA A 182 21.63 -9.10 4.18
N PRO A 183 22.51 -10.02 4.61
CA PRO A 183 23.57 -9.68 5.54
C PRO A 183 24.46 -8.56 4.97
N ARG A 184 25.00 -7.71 5.83
CA ARG A 184 25.82 -6.53 5.45
C ARG A 184 26.96 -6.84 4.47
N THR A 185 27.53 -8.04 4.55
CA THR A 185 28.60 -8.50 3.65
C THR A 185 28.14 -8.67 2.21
N GLU A 186 26.90 -9.13 2.00
CA GLU A 186 26.32 -9.42 0.67
C GLU A 186 25.50 -8.25 0.10
N GLN A 187 25.23 -7.22 0.89
CA GLN A 187 24.42 -6.09 0.47
C GLN A 187 25.01 -5.37 -0.75
N LYS A 188 26.35 -5.17 -0.78
CA LYS A 188 27.02 -4.50 -1.90
C LYS A 188 26.91 -5.27 -3.22
N SER A 189 27.09 -6.58 -3.19
CA SER A 189 26.99 -7.41 -4.40
C SER A 189 25.56 -7.43 -4.93
N LYS A 190 24.57 -7.60 -4.04
CA LYS A 190 23.14 -7.54 -4.40
C LYS A 190 22.71 -6.18 -4.93
N CYS A 191 23.24 -5.07 -4.39
CA CYS A 191 23.01 -3.74 -4.94
C CYS A 191 23.56 -3.59 -6.36
N ALA A 192 24.79 -4.04 -6.62
CA ALA A 192 25.38 -3.98 -7.95
C ALA A 192 24.59 -4.81 -8.97
N GLU A 193 24.12 -5.99 -8.57
CA GLU A 193 23.25 -6.83 -9.40
C GLU A 193 21.89 -6.14 -9.66
N ALA A 194 21.30 -5.53 -8.64
CA ALA A 194 20.02 -4.84 -8.76
C ALA A 194 20.09 -3.63 -9.70
N ILE A 195 21.15 -2.82 -9.61
CA ILE A 195 21.36 -1.67 -10.50
C ILE A 195 21.60 -2.14 -11.93
N LYS A 196 22.36 -3.23 -12.14
CA LYS A 196 22.62 -3.76 -13.49
C LYS A 196 21.34 -4.23 -14.18
N ARG A 197 20.38 -4.76 -13.42
CA ARG A 197 19.16 -5.35 -13.99
C ARG A 197 17.97 -4.40 -14.01
N CYS A 198 17.86 -3.51 -13.03
CA CYS A 198 16.77 -2.54 -12.86
C CYS A 198 17.38 -1.16 -12.52
N PRO A 199 18.03 -0.48 -13.49
CA PRO A 199 18.76 0.76 -13.22
C PRO A 199 17.86 1.96 -12.87
N ASP A 200 16.62 1.94 -13.33
CA ASP A 200 15.69 3.08 -13.24
C ASP A 200 14.49 2.82 -12.32
N ASP A 201 14.50 1.73 -11.53
CA ASP A 201 13.44 1.49 -10.54
C ASP A 201 13.69 2.34 -9.28
N PRO A 202 12.77 3.28 -8.94
CA PRO A 202 12.93 4.12 -7.75
C PRO A 202 12.99 3.31 -6.47
N VAL A 203 12.28 2.19 -6.37
CA VAL A 203 12.25 1.38 -5.14
C VAL A 203 13.63 0.76 -4.88
N VAL A 204 14.32 0.31 -5.92
CA VAL A 204 15.71 -0.19 -5.83
C VAL A 204 16.65 0.94 -5.44
N ILE A 205 16.50 2.11 -6.05
CA ILE A 205 17.36 3.26 -5.75
C ILE A 205 17.19 3.72 -4.31
N THR A 206 15.96 3.74 -3.78
CA THR A 206 15.76 4.05 -2.34
C THR A 206 16.43 3.02 -1.44
N ALA A 207 16.36 1.72 -1.77
CA ALA A 207 17.04 0.68 -1.01
C ALA A 207 18.58 0.85 -1.04
N VAL A 208 19.14 1.17 -2.20
CA VAL A 208 20.57 1.48 -2.36
C VAL A 208 20.96 2.72 -1.55
N ALA A 209 20.13 3.76 -1.55
CA ALA A 209 20.39 4.96 -0.77
C ALA A 209 20.33 4.70 0.74
N THR A 210 19.40 3.87 1.21
CA THR A 210 19.37 3.45 2.62
C THR A 210 20.64 2.70 3.00
N LEU A 211 21.17 1.85 2.12
CA LEU A 211 22.46 1.19 2.35
C LEU A 211 23.60 2.21 2.48
N PHE A 212 23.69 3.21 1.59
CA PHE A 212 24.71 4.25 1.69
C PHE A 212 24.60 5.08 2.97
N ALA A 213 23.38 5.33 3.46
CA ALA A 213 23.15 5.97 4.75
C ALA A 213 23.68 5.10 5.90
N THR A 214 23.44 3.78 5.89
CA THR A 214 23.98 2.84 6.89
C THR A 214 25.52 2.79 6.89
N GLU A 215 26.15 2.96 5.71
CA GLU A 215 27.60 3.03 5.53
C GLU A 215 28.20 4.41 5.87
N ARG A 216 27.38 5.35 6.38
CA ARG A 216 27.75 6.74 6.72
C ARG A 216 28.21 7.59 5.52
N LYS A 217 27.84 7.21 4.29
CA LYS A 217 28.17 7.96 3.06
C LYS A 217 27.01 8.91 2.71
N TYR A 218 26.82 9.93 3.52
CA TYR A 218 25.64 10.80 3.46
C TYR A 218 25.49 11.57 2.14
N GLU A 219 26.57 12.12 1.59
CA GLU A 219 26.51 12.86 0.31
C GLU A 219 26.08 11.97 -0.86
N LYS A 220 26.58 10.72 -0.89
CA LYS A 220 26.16 9.75 -1.91
C LYS A 220 24.71 9.35 -1.70
N ALA A 221 24.31 9.04 -0.46
CA ALA A 221 22.94 8.69 -0.12
C ALA A 221 21.94 9.77 -0.58
N ARG A 222 22.26 11.06 -0.33
CA ARG A 222 21.43 12.20 -0.76
C ARG A 222 21.25 12.24 -2.27
N LYS A 223 22.34 12.16 -3.05
CA LYS A 223 22.27 12.14 -4.53
C LYS A 223 21.40 10.99 -5.06
N TRP A 224 21.47 9.82 -4.43
CA TRP A 224 20.64 8.67 -4.81
C TRP A 224 19.16 8.86 -4.43
N LEU A 225 18.86 9.46 -3.27
CA LEU A 225 17.48 9.80 -2.87
C LEU A 225 16.86 10.86 -3.79
N GLU A 226 17.63 11.90 -4.14
CA GLU A 226 17.22 12.90 -5.14
C GLU A 226 16.92 12.25 -6.50
N ARG A 227 17.78 11.32 -6.94
CA ARG A 227 17.53 10.55 -8.16
C ARG A 227 16.26 9.71 -8.08
N SER A 228 16.01 9.02 -6.95
CA SER A 228 14.78 8.22 -6.79
C SER A 228 13.54 9.09 -6.95
N VAL A 229 13.55 10.26 -6.33
CA VAL A 229 12.44 11.19 -6.32
C VAL A 229 12.22 11.81 -7.69
N ALA A 230 13.29 12.12 -8.42
CA ALA A 230 13.22 12.65 -9.78
C ALA A 230 12.69 11.63 -10.79
N LEU A 231 13.02 10.33 -10.63
CA LEU A 231 12.58 9.28 -11.54
C LEU A 231 11.07 9.04 -11.46
N ASN A 232 10.51 8.89 -10.24
CA ASN A 232 9.07 8.79 -10.04
C ASN A 232 8.64 9.55 -8.78
N PRO A 233 8.15 10.80 -8.95
CA PRO A 233 7.63 11.60 -7.86
C PRO A 233 6.36 11.03 -7.20
N ASP A 234 5.66 10.09 -7.83
CA ASP A 234 4.38 9.55 -7.33
C ASP A 234 4.54 8.54 -6.17
N ILE A 235 5.76 8.05 -5.93
CA ILE A 235 6.03 7.06 -4.88
C ILE A 235 6.30 7.77 -3.54
N GLY A 236 5.29 7.83 -2.69
CA GLY A 236 5.33 8.43 -1.36
C GLY A 236 6.30 7.72 -0.40
N ASP A 237 6.50 6.41 -0.55
CA ASP A 237 7.49 5.66 0.24
C ASP A 237 8.92 6.17 0.01
N SER A 238 9.22 6.71 -1.18
CA SER A 238 10.53 7.28 -1.52
C SER A 238 10.72 8.66 -0.88
N TRP A 239 9.69 9.50 -0.92
CA TRP A 239 9.67 10.79 -0.23
C TRP A 239 9.80 10.64 1.28
N ALA A 240 9.09 9.69 1.87
CA ALA A 240 9.13 9.46 3.31
C ALA A 240 10.52 8.97 3.77
N ARG A 241 11.18 8.10 3.00
CA ARG A 241 12.58 7.70 3.27
C ARG A 241 13.54 8.88 3.13
N PHE A 242 13.32 9.74 2.14
CA PHE A 242 14.16 10.92 1.94
C PHE A 242 13.99 11.93 3.08
N TYR A 243 12.75 12.18 3.51
CA TYR A 243 12.47 13.04 4.64
C TYR A 243 13.02 12.46 5.95
N ALA A 244 12.89 11.15 6.19
CA ALA A 244 13.49 10.48 7.34
C ALA A 244 15.03 10.59 7.34
N PHE A 245 15.67 10.55 6.17
CA PHE A 245 17.11 10.76 6.03
C PHE A 245 17.53 12.19 6.39
N GLU A 246 16.83 13.21 5.87
CA GLU A 246 17.14 14.61 6.19
C GLU A 246 16.79 14.98 7.64
N LEU A 247 15.82 14.30 8.26
CA LEU A 247 15.57 14.44 9.70
C LEU A 247 16.75 13.94 10.56
N ALA A 248 17.45 12.88 10.10
CA ALA A 248 18.56 12.29 10.83
C ALA A 248 19.91 12.99 10.57
N TYR A 249 20.13 13.47 9.34
CA TYR A 249 21.46 13.92 8.89
C TYR A 249 21.47 15.26 8.12
N GLY A 250 20.32 15.91 7.95
CA GLY A 250 20.14 17.12 7.16
C GLY A 250 19.96 18.40 7.97
N THR A 251 20.03 19.54 7.29
CA THR A 251 19.66 20.86 7.86
C THR A 251 18.15 21.10 7.78
N VAL A 252 17.64 22.05 8.57
CA VAL A 252 16.21 22.41 8.57
C VAL A 252 15.75 22.88 7.18
N GLU A 253 16.57 23.65 6.48
CA GLU A 253 16.28 24.10 5.10
C GLU A 253 16.14 22.93 4.11
N GLN A 254 16.97 21.89 4.26
CA GLN A 254 16.89 20.69 3.42
C GLN A 254 15.61 19.91 3.71
N GLN A 255 15.21 19.81 4.98
CA GLN A 255 13.96 19.15 5.40
C GLN A 255 12.75 19.85 4.78
N ASP A 256 12.69 21.18 4.86
CA ASP A 256 11.61 21.97 4.27
C ASP A 256 11.61 21.90 2.73
N GLY A 257 12.80 21.87 2.12
CA GLY A 257 12.93 21.66 0.68
C GLY A 257 12.39 20.31 0.19
N VAL A 258 12.60 19.23 0.95
CA VAL A 258 12.00 17.92 0.63
C VAL A 258 10.49 17.94 0.84
N LYS A 259 10.03 18.53 1.94
CA LYS A 259 8.60 18.65 2.27
C LYS A 259 7.83 19.41 1.20
N ASN A 260 8.31 20.57 0.77
CA ASN A 260 7.65 21.39 -0.25
C ASN A 260 7.58 20.67 -1.60
N ARG A 261 8.63 19.96 -1.99
CA ARG A 261 8.62 19.18 -3.23
C ARG A 261 7.67 17.98 -3.15
N CYS A 262 7.58 17.33 -1.99
CA CYS A 262 6.60 16.26 -1.78
C CYS A 262 5.15 16.77 -1.90
N ILE A 263 4.86 17.96 -1.40
CA ILE A 263 3.53 18.59 -1.52
C ILE A 263 3.21 18.89 -2.99
N GLN A 264 4.17 19.38 -3.77
CA GLN A 264 3.99 19.64 -5.20
C GLN A 264 3.79 18.35 -6.01
N ALA A 265 4.43 17.25 -5.61
CA ALA A 265 4.34 15.97 -6.30
C ALA A 265 3.03 15.21 -6.02
N ASP A 266 2.35 15.46 -4.89
CA ASP A 266 1.12 14.77 -4.45
C ASP A 266 1.17 13.23 -4.66
N PRO A 267 2.10 12.52 -3.98
CA PRO A 267 2.32 11.10 -4.20
C PRO A 267 1.11 10.25 -3.78
N LYS A 268 0.73 9.30 -4.64
CA LYS A 268 -0.43 8.41 -4.44
C LYS A 268 -0.04 6.96 -4.28
N HIS A 269 1.22 6.61 -4.52
CA HIS A 269 1.69 5.23 -4.55
C HIS A 269 2.74 4.98 -3.47
N GLY A 270 2.87 3.71 -3.06
CA GLY A 270 3.72 3.31 -1.94
C GLY A 270 2.96 2.44 -0.97
N SER A 271 3.60 1.36 -0.51
CA SER A 271 3.00 0.39 0.40
C SER A 271 2.71 0.99 1.77
N VAL A 272 3.66 1.76 2.33
CA VAL A 272 3.54 2.37 3.65
C VAL A 272 2.71 3.64 3.55
N TRP A 273 2.93 4.44 2.50
CA TRP A 273 2.12 5.61 2.18
C TRP A 273 0.64 5.28 2.04
N CYS A 274 0.31 4.26 1.22
CA CYS A 274 -1.08 3.84 1.04
C CYS A 274 -1.68 3.26 2.32
N SER A 275 -0.90 2.58 3.18
CA SER A 275 -1.42 2.11 4.47
C SER A 275 -1.85 3.29 5.32
N ILE A 276 -0.99 4.29 5.51
CA ILE A 276 -1.28 5.43 6.37
C ILE A 276 -2.33 6.36 5.77
N SER A 277 -2.30 6.61 4.46
CA SER A 277 -3.27 7.45 3.77
C SER A 277 -4.67 6.84 3.75
N LYS A 278 -4.78 5.50 3.74
CA LYS A 278 -6.07 4.79 3.77
C LYS A 278 -6.60 4.53 5.18
N ASP A 279 -5.78 4.74 6.21
CA ASP A 279 -6.26 4.69 7.59
C ASP A 279 -7.29 5.81 7.82
N MET A 280 -8.47 5.46 8.34
CA MET A 280 -9.62 6.37 8.43
C MET A 280 -9.32 7.62 9.26
N ASP A 281 -8.55 7.48 10.34
CA ASP A 281 -8.14 8.58 11.23
C ASP A 281 -7.21 9.60 10.57
N ASN A 282 -6.51 9.20 9.49
CA ASN A 282 -5.52 10.02 8.81
C ASN A 282 -6.07 10.65 7.51
N ARG A 283 -7.31 10.36 7.15
CA ARG A 283 -7.88 10.76 5.85
C ARG A 283 -8.02 12.27 5.66
N LYS A 284 -8.28 13.01 6.74
CA LYS A 284 -8.41 14.48 6.73
C LYS A 284 -7.06 15.20 6.81
N LYS A 285 -5.98 14.45 7.03
CA LYS A 285 -4.65 15.02 7.23
C LYS A 285 -4.07 15.48 5.90
N SER A 286 -3.33 16.58 5.96
CA SER A 286 -2.60 17.10 4.81
C SER A 286 -1.52 16.10 4.33
N VAL A 287 -1.10 16.23 3.08
CA VAL A 287 0.02 15.44 2.51
C VAL A 287 1.30 15.56 3.38
N GLU A 288 1.50 16.73 4.00
CA GLU A 288 2.60 16.96 4.93
C GLU A 288 2.52 16.08 6.18
N GLU A 289 1.35 16.04 6.82
CA GLU A 289 1.15 15.22 8.02
C GLU A 289 1.28 13.74 7.70
N ILE A 290 0.75 13.30 6.55
CA ILE A 290 0.93 11.94 6.05
C ILE A 290 2.42 11.64 5.87
N LEU A 291 3.19 12.55 5.24
CA LEU A 291 4.64 12.38 5.08
C LEU A 291 5.36 12.21 6.41
N LYS A 292 5.02 13.03 7.42
CA LYS A 292 5.60 12.94 8.77
C LYS A 292 5.26 11.61 9.44
N LEU A 293 4.01 11.15 9.37
CA LEU A 293 3.58 9.87 9.93
C LEU A 293 4.25 8.69 9.21
N VAL A 294 4.38 8.74 7.89
CA VAL A 294 5.05 7.69 7.11
C VAL A 294 6.53 7.66 7.44
N ALA A 295 7.20 8.81 7.54
CA ALA A 295 8.60 8.90 7.94
C ALA A 295 8.83 8.33 9.35
N GLN A 296 7.95 8.63 10.31
CA GLN A 296 7.99 8.05 11.65
C GLN A 296 7.81 6.52 11.62
N ARG A 297 6.88 6.01 10.82
CA ARG A 297 6.60 4.56 10.72
C ARG A 297 7.71 3.78 10.03
N ILE A 298 8.32 4.37 9.00
CA ILE A 298 9.52 3.79 8.37
C ILE A 298 10.68 3.82 9.37
N GLY A 299 10.76 4.86 10.19
CA GLY A 299 11.76 5.06 11.22
C GLY A 299 13.16 5.28 10.62
N ALA A 300 14.05 5.86 11.42
CA ALA A 300 15.47 5.95 11.09
C ALA A 300 16.15 4.58 11.25
N LYS A 301 15.66 3.54 10.56
CA LYS A 301 16.40 2.30 10.39
C LYS A 301 17.47 2.51 9.32
N PHE A 302 18.44 3.34 9.66
CA PHE A 302 19.72 3.47 8.98
C PHE A 302 20.80 2.78 9.83
#